data_AF-A0A1Q4VIB9-F1
#
_entry.id   AF-A0A1Q4VIB9-F1
#
_cell.length_a   1.000
_cell.length_b   1.000
_cell.length_c   1.000
_cell.angle_alpha   90.00
_cell.angle_beta   90.00
_cell.angle_gamma   90.00
#
_symmetry.space_group_name_H-M   'P 1'
#
loop_
_entity.id
_entity.type
_entity.pdbx_description
1 polymer ?
#
loop_
_entity_poly.entity_id
_entity_poly.type
_entity_poly.pdbx_seq_one_letter_code
_entity_poly.pdbx_strand_id
1 'polypeptide(L)'
;MTAAVPFSSRPHQPGTEPGDAVRAPRELMTLPGLHHDVRRWHLVEVRLGGGWRPALLSVWRRPPAGTGWVAHVRWGPDGPGPGKEEWAWLLFDEATIRPLSEPAAPVLPKDAVTVPSEMIGAPAADDSGRCWRLAWIRVDGRWRSGVVTERRRPAPDLPWIVHARWGEDRQAAWVVADPATVRPIPDEARDASPGEAVVPEPAAQPSSAGADR
;
A
#
# COMPACT_ATOMS: atom_id res chain seq x y z
N MET A 1 23.03 -16.20 -39.03
CA MET A 1 22.71 -16.98 -37.81
C MET A 1 22.45 -15.98 -36.69
N THR A 2 21.18 -15.71 -36.39
CA THR A 2 20.77 -14.77 -35.33
C THR A 2 20.18 -15.60 -34.20
N ALA A 3 20.85 -15.61 -33.05
CA ALA A 3 20.44 -16.34 -31.87
C ALA A 3 19.12 -15.77 -31.32
N ALA A 4 18.12 -16.63 -31.19
CA ALA A 4 16.86 -16.30 -30.54
C ALA A 4 17.10 -16.09 -29.04
N VAL A 5 16.82 -14.88 -28.55
CA VAL A 5 16.87 -14.55 -27.13
C VAL A 5 15.64 -15.15 -26.44
N PRO A 6 15.79 -16.02 -25.43
CA PRO A 6 14.65 -16.59 -24.72
C PRO A 6 14.07 -15.53 -23.77
N PHE A 7 12.95 -14.92 -24.14
CA PHE A 7 12.10 -14.18 -23.21
C PHE A 7 11.40 -15.17 -22.27
N SER A 8 12.09 -15.57 -21.20
CA SER A 8 11.50 -16.40 -20.16
C SER A 8 11.74 -15.80 -18.79
N SER A 9 10.74 -15.03 -18.33
CA SER A 9 10.50 -14.69 -16.93
C SER A 9 9.09 -14.10 -16.85
N ARG A 10 8.07 -14.96 -16.93
CA ARG A 10 6.69 -14.59 -16.58
C ARG A 10 6.72 -14.08 -15.12
N PRO A 11 6.16 -12.91 -14.80
CA PRO A 11 5.94 -12.57 -13.40
C PRO A 11 5.09 -13.66 -12.77
N HIS A 12 5.51 -14.13 -11.59
CA HIS A 12 4.82 -15.12 -10.78
C HIS A 12 3.33 -14.74 -10.72
N GLN A 13 2.47 -15.63 -11.21
CA GLN A 13 1.05 -15.39 -11.34
C GLN A 13 0.39 -16.04 -10.12
N PRO A 14 0.16 -15.31 -9.01
CA PRO A 14 -0.67 -15.85 -7.95
C PRO A 14 -2.05 -16.15 -8.55
N GLY A 15 -2.54 -17.37 -8.33
CA GLY A 15 -3.86 -17.79 -8.77
C GLY A 15 -4.90 -16.83 -8.20
N THR A 16 -5.78 -16.32 -9.05
CA THR A 16 -6.89 -15.45 -8.63
C THR A 16 -7.85 -16.32 -7.83
N GLU A 17 -7.92 -16.11 -6.52
CA GLU A 17 -8.91 -16.79 -5.68
C GLU A 17 -10.32 -16.33 -6.10
N PRO A 18 -11.36 -17.17 -5.97
CA PRO A 18 -12.73 -16.74 -6.22
C PRO A 18 -13.08 -15.49 -5.41
N GLY A 19 -13.56 -14.44 -6.11
CA GLY A 19 -13.92 -13.16 -5.49
C GLY A 19 -12.79 -12.13 -5.41
N ASP A 20 -11.57 -12.46 -5.83
CA ASP A 20 -10.51 -11.47 -6.03
C ASP A 20 -10.80 -10.54 -7.21
N ALA A 21 -10.19 -9.36 -7.17
CA ALA A 21 -10.26 -8.40 -8.25
C ALA A 21 -9.68 -8.98 -9.55
N VAL A 22 -10.41 -8.80 -10.65
CA VAL A 22 -10.03 -9.33 -11.95
C VAL A 22 -9.06 -8.38 -12.65
N ARG A 23 -7.93 -8.90 -13.14
CA ARG A 23 -6.99 -8.10 -13.95
C ARG A 23 -7.67 -7.63 -15.24
N ALA A 24 -7.45 -6.36 -15.57
CA ALA A 24 -7.97 -5.77 -16.80
C ALA A 24 -7.27 -6.41 -18.01
N PRO A 25 -8.03 -6.75 -19.08
CA PRO A 25 -7.46 -7.15 -20.36
C PRO A 25 -6.54 -6.06 -20.94
N ARG A 26 -5.50 -6.47 -21.67
CA ARG A 26 -4.47 -5.57 -22.22
C ARG A 26 -5.04 -4.58 -23.23
N GLU A 27 -6.12 -4.94 -23.89
CA GLU A 27 -6.85 -4.13 -24.86
C GLU A 27 -7.50 -2.93 -24.17
N LEU A 28 -8.02 -3.14 -22.96
CA LEU A 28 -8.50 -2.05 -22.10
C LEU A 28 -7.33 -1.23 -21.53
N MET A 29 -6.08 -1.71 -21.70
CA MET A 29 -4.89 -1.08 -21.16
C MET A 29 -4.23 -0.01 -22.02
N THR A 30 -4.58 0.06 -23.29
CA THR A 30 -3.82 0.84 -24.28
C THR A 30 -4.67 1.89 -25.01
N LEU A 31 -6.00 1.82 -24.87
CA LEU A 31 -6.91 2.73 -25.55
C LEU A 31 -7.09 4.04 -24.77
N PRO A 32 -7.08 5.20 -25.46
CA PRO A 32 -7.50 6.47 -24.85
C PRO A 32 -8.98 6.34 -24.48
N GLY A 33 -9.37 6.76 -23.28
CA GLY A 33 -10.71 6.54 -22.75
C GLY A 33 -11.21 7.70 -21.90
N LEU A 34 -12.52 7.70 -21.61
CA LEU A 34 -13.15 8.65 -20.71
C LEU A 34 -12.63 8.44 -19.27
N HIS A 35 -12.47 9.50 -18.50
CA HIS A 35 -12.08 9.44 -17.09
C HIS A 35 -13.31 9.61 -16.20
N HIS A 36 -13.58 8.67 -15.28
CA HIS A 36 -14.56 8.86 -14.21
C HIS A 36 -13.79 9.59 -13.15
N ASP A 37 -14.26 10.79 -12.80
CA ASP A 37 -13.74 11.53 -11.67
C ASP A 37 -12.23 11.85 -11.75
N VAL A 38 -11.90 13.14 -11.77
CA VAL A 38 -10.49 13.58 -11.88
C VAL A 38 -9.67 13.26 -10.62
N ARG A 39 -10.35 12.69 -9.61
CA ARG A 39 -9.86 12.16 -8.33
C ARG A 39 -8.86 11.01 -8.49
N ARG A 40 -7.70 11.35 -9.04
CA ARG A 40 -6.49 10.52 -9.10
C ARG A 40 -5.86 10.47 -7.70
N TRP A 41 -5.14 9.40 -7.36
CA TRP A 41 -4.50 9.23 -6.04
C TRP A 41 -5.49 9.14 -4.87
N HIS A 42 -6.19 8.02 -4.78
CA HIS A 42 -7.07 7.69 -3.66
C HIS A 42 -6.65 6.38 -3.02
N LEU A 43 -6.63 6.32 -1.69
CA LEU A 43 -6.41 5.08 -0.97
C LEU A 43 -7.67 4.22 -1.06
N VAL A 44 -7.47 2.98 -1.46
CA VAL A 44 -8.52 1.98 -1.63
C VAL A 44 -8.09 0.68 -0.94
N GLU A 45 -9.03 -0.20 -0.70
CA GLU A 45 -8.77 -1.61 -0.43
C GLU A 45 -9.08 -2.40 -1.70
N VAL A 46 -8.25 -3.39 -2.01
CA VAL A 46 -8.42 -4.28 -3.16
C VAL A 46 -8.40 -5.72 -2.66
N ARG A 47 -9.33 -6.54 -3.13
CA ARG A 47 -9.36 -7.97 -2.82
C ARG A 47 -8.35 -8.74 -3.67
N LEU A 48 -7.27 -9.21 -3.07
CA LEU A 48 -6.15 -9.91 -3.70
C LEU A 48 -5.63 -11.06 -2.82
N GLY A 49 -5.51 -12.25 -3.39
CA GLY A 49 -5.06 -13.45 -2.69
C GLY A 49 -6.02 -13.86 -1.57
N GLY A 50 -7.33 -13.71 -1.80
CA GLY A 50 -8.38 -14.06 -0.84
C GLY A 50 -8.64 -13.03 0.27
N GLY A 51 -7.86 -11.95 0.35
CA GLY A 51 -7.96 -10.93 1.40
C GLY A 51 -8.03 -9.50 0.86
N TRP A 52 -8.46 -8.56 1.70
CA TRP A 52 -8.41 -7.13 1.38
C TRP A 52 -7.01 -6.57 1.64
N ARG A 53 -6.49 -5.78 0.71
CA ARG A 53 -5.17 -5.16 0.81
C ARG A 53 -5.26 -3.66 0.52
N PRO A 54 -4.65 -2.80 1.34
CA PRO A 54 -4.54 -1.38 1.03
C PRO A 54 -3.77 -1.14 -0.27
N ALA A 55 -4.28 -0.25 -1.12
CA ALA A 55 -3.65 0.16 -2.36
C ALA A 55 -3.86 1.66 -2.62
N LEU A 56 -2.99 2.25 -3.44
CA LEU A 56 -3.16 3.57 -4.02
C LEU A 56 -3.70 3.44 -5.43
N LEU A 57 -4.93 3.89 -5.62
CA LEU A 57 -5.51 4.08 -6.93
C LEU A 57 -4.93 5.34 -7.55
N SER A 58 -4.24 5.19 -8.68
CA SER A 58 -3.56 6.30 -9.36
C SER A 58 -4.24 6.74 -10.65
N VAL A 59 -5.03 5.87 -11.31
CA VAL A 59 -5.74 6.20 -12.55
C VAL A 59 -7.07 5.43 -12.65
N TRP A 60 -8.13 6.14 -13.03
CA TRP A 60 -9.38 5.59 -13.55
C TRP A 60 -9.49 5.83 -15.05
N ARG A 61 -9.99 4.84 -15.79
CA ARG A 61 -10.40 5.05 -17.19
C ARG A 61 -11.52 4.10 -17.59
N ARG A 62 -12.29 4.52 -18.58
CA ARG A 62 -13.27 3.72 -19.32
C ARG A 62 -12.91 3.77 -20.79
N PRO A 63 -12.44 2.66 -21.37
CA PRO A 63 -12.17 2.60 -22.80
C PRO A 63 -13.44 2.89 -23.62
N PRO A 64 -13.35 3.50 -24.82
CA PRO A 64 -14.51 3.93 -25.60
C PRO A 64 -15.43 2.79 -26.03
N ALA A 65 -14.85 1.60 -26.26
CA ALA A 65 -15.58 0.38 -26.60
C ALA A 65 -15.89 -0.51 -25.36
N GLY A 66 -15.52 -0.06 -24.16
CA GLY A 66 -15.66 -0.81 -22.91
C GLY A 66 -16.94 -0.45 -22.15
N THR A 67 -17.63 -1.47 -21.65
CA THR A 67 -18.77 -1.29 -20.73
C THR A 67 -18.35 -1.05 -19.29
N GLY A 68 -17.12 -1.43 -18.91
CA GLY A 68 -16.61 -1.33 -17.54
C GLY A 68 -15.48 -0.31 -17.34
N TRP A 69 -15.32 0.13 -16.09
CA TRP A 69 -14.20 0.95 -15.64
C TRP A 69 -12.98 0.07 -15.34
N VAL A 70 -11.78 0.60 -15.55
CA VAL A 70 -10.53 -0.02 -15.10
C VAL A 70 -9.74 0.93 -14.21
N ALA A 71 -9.17 0.36 -13.15
CA ALA A 71 -8.41 1.08 -12.13
C ALA A 71 -6.95 0.63 -12.15
N HIS A 72 -6.02 1.59 -12.12
CA HIS A 72 -4.61 1.33 -11.87
C HIS A 72 -4.32 1.50 -10.39
N VAL A 73 -3.96 0.41 -9.72
CA VAL A 73 -3.72 0.34 -8.28
C VAL A 73 -2.30 -0.12 -7.98
N ARG A 74 -1.74 0.37 -6.86
CA ARG A 74 -0.39 0.05 -6.37
C ARG A 74 -0.46 -0.28 -4.87
N TRP A 75 0.01 -1.43 -4.41
CA TRP A 75 -0.21 -1.88 -3.02
C TRP A 75 1.04 -2.27 -2.23
N GLY A 76 2.24 -2.14 -2.79
CA GLY A 76 3.46 -2.42 -2.04
C GLY A 76 4.69 -1.74 -2.59
N PRO A 77 5.73 -1.54 -1.75
CA PRO A 77 7.09 -1.55 -2.28
C PRO A 77 7.33 -2.97 -2.79
N ASP A 78 7.84 -3.07 -4.02
CA ASP A 78 8.91 -4.03 -4.28
C ASP A 78 8.63 -5.47 -3.80
N GLY A 79 7.78 -6.18 -4.57
CA GLY A 79 7.70 -7.64 -4.49
C GLY A 79 9.11 -8.26 -4.55
N PRO A 80 9.32 -9.50 -4.08
CA PRO A 80 10.43 -10.02 -3.24
C PRO A 80 11.91 -9.65 -3.55
N GLY A 81 12.20 -8.44 -3.98
CA GLY A 81 13.53 -7.87 -4.17
C GLY A 81 13.44 -6.35 -4.28
N PRO A 82 14.49 -5.60 -3.89
CA PRO A 82 14.48 -4.14 -3.91
C PRO A 82 14.16 -3.60 -5.32
N GLY A 83 13.18 -2.71 -5.44
CA GLY A 83 12.84 -1.95 -6.65
C GLY A 83 11.64 -2.39 -7.53
N LYS A 84 10.82 -3.40 -7.17
CA LYS A 84 9.65 -3.83 -7.99
C LYS A 84 8.24 -3.51 -7.45
N GLU A 85 7.78 -2.27 -7.58
CA GLU A 85 6.42 -1.84 -7.21
C GLU A 85 5.35 -2.89 -7.59
N GLU A 86 4.56 -3.36 -6.63
CA GLU A 86 3.43 -4.24 -6.95
C GLU A 86 2.23 -3.41 -7.40
N TRP A 87 1.84 -3.60 -8.66
CA TRP A 87 0.75 -2.88 -9.29
C TRP A 87 -0.04 -3.75 -10.27
N ALA A 88 -1.27 -3.34 -10.54
CA ALA A 88 -2.08 -3.90 -11.61
C ALA A 88 -3.07 -2.90 -12.17
N TRP A 89 -3.49 -3.17 -13.40
CA TRP A 89 -4.77 -2.71 -13.90
C TRP A 89 -5.82 -3.75 -13.58
N LEU A 90 -6.90 -3.33 -12.95
CA LEU A 90 -8.01 -4.18 -12.52
C LEU A 90 -9.31 -3.68 -13.15
N LEU A 91 -10.22 -4.60 -13.47
CA LEU A 91 -11.62 -4.25 -13.72
C LEU A 91 -12.20 -3.71 -12.41
N PHE A 92 -12.85 -2.55 -12.49
CA PHE A 92 -13.49 -1.98 -11.32
C PHE A 92 -14.82 -2.68 -11.03
N ASP A 93 -14.93 -3.12 -9.79
CA ASP A 93 -16.15 -3.62 -9.17
C ASP A 93 -16.09 -3.21 -7.69
N GLU A 94 -17.15 -2.56 -7.18
CA GLU A 94 -17.25 -2.12 -5.78
C GLU A 94 -17.15 -3.30 -4.79
N ALA A 95 -17.47 -4.51 -5.22
CA ALA A 95 -17.31 -5.73 -4.42
C ALA A 95 -15.84 -6.13 -4.22
N THR A 96 -14.92 -5.65 -5.06
CA THR A 96 -13.50 -6.05 -5.05
C THR A 96 -12.52 -4.88 -4.93
N ILE A 97 -12.98 -3.64 -5.15
CA ILE A 97 -12.23 -2.41 -4.97
C ILE A 97 -13.13 -1.39 -4.29
N ARG A 98 -12.74 -0.92 -3.10
CA ARG A 98 -13.54 0.05 -2.34
C ARG A 98 -12.67 1.13 -1.69
N PRO A 99 -13.21 2.32 -1.40
CA PRO A 99 -12.46 3.37 -0.68
C PRO A 99 -11.94 2.86 0.66
N LEU A 100 -10.69 3.19 0.99
CA LEU A 100 -10.16 2.99 2.34
C LEU A 100 -10.73 4.07 3.26
N SER A 101 -11.18 3.70 4.45
CA SER A 101 -11.74 4.65 5.41
C SER A 101 -10.71 5.69 5.86
N GLU A 102 -11.12 6.96 5.88
CA GLU A 102 -10.31 8.03 6.45
C GLU A 102 -10.17 7.84 7.97
N PRO A 103 -9.01 8.19 8.55
CA PRO A 103 -8.87 8.18 9.99
C PRO A 103 -9.77 9.23 10.64
N ALA A 104 -10.20 8.97 11.87
CA ALA A 104 -10.88 9.99 12.68
C ALA A 104 -10.01 11.27 12.76
N ALA A 105 -10.67 12.43 12.72
CA ALA A 105 -9.99 13.70 12.89
C ALA A 105 -9.31 13.74 14.28
N PRO A 106 -8.08 14.28 14.38
CA PRO A 106 -7.45 14.57 15.66
C PRO A 106 -8.26 15.61 16.41
N VAL A 107 -8.17 15.56 17.74
CA VAL A 107 -8.89 16.46 18.66
C VAL A 107 -8.49 17.92 18.43
N LEU A 108 -7.25 18.17 18.02
CA LEU A 108 -6.75 19.51 17.67
C LEU A 108 -6.54 19.61 16.16
N PRO A 109 -6.98 20.72 15.52
CA PRO A 109 -6.76 20.95 14.10
C PRO A 109 -5.28 21.22 13.86
N LYS A 110 -4.56 20.17 13.47
CA LYS A 110 -3.15 20.25 13.09
C LYS A 110 -2.98 19.64 11.71
N ASP A 111 -2.31 20.37 10.81
CA ASP A 111 -1.92 19.88 9.49
C ASP A 111 -0.44 19.47 9.49
N ALA A 112 -0.06 18.68 8.49
CA ALA A 112 1.31 18.26 8.29
C ALA A 112 2.22 19.48 8.08
N VAL A 113 3.28 19.55 8.88
CA VAL A 113 4.23 20.67 8.81
C VAL A 113 5.25 20.38 7.72
N THR A 114 5.28 21.22 6.69
CA THR A 114 6.27 21.14 5.61
C THR A 114 7.64 21.59 6.12
N VAL A 115 8.67 20.84 5.76
CA VAL A 115 10.06 21.07 6.14
C VAL A 115 10.78 21.73 4.97
N PRO A 116 11.39 22.91 5.17
CA PRO A 116 12.18 23.57 4.13
C PRO A 116 13.37 22.72 3.67
N SER A 117 13.78 22.91 2.42
CA SER A 117 14.83 22.09 1.79
C SER A 117 16.17 22.10 2.55
N GLU A 118 16.52 23.24 3.11
CA GLU A 118 17.72 23.49 3.90
C GLU A 118 17.74 22.72 5.23
N MET A 119 16.57 22.29 5.72
CA MET A 119 16.42 21.55 6.98
C MET A 119 16.32 20.03 6.81
N ILE A 120 16.37 19.52 5.57
CA ILE A 120 16.26 18.08 5.30
C ILE A 120 17.51 17.32 5.80
N GLY A 121 18.68 17.97 5.72
CA GLY A 121 19.97 17.36 6.04
C GLY A 121 20.44 16.30 5.03
N ALA A 122 21.63 15.75 5.28
CA ALA A 122 22.16 14.61 4.53
C ALA A 122 21.45 13.31 4.95
N PRO A 123 21.33 12.30 4.06
CA PRO A 123 20.84 10.99 4.46
C PRO A 123 21.75 10.40 5.55
N ALA A 124 21.14 9.92 6.63
CA ALA A 124 21.86 9.27 7.71
C ALA A 124 22.43 7.91 7.23
N ALA A 125 23.57 7.49 7.79
CA ALA A 125 24.28 6.27 7.37
C ALA A 125 23.52 4.98 7.70
N ASP A 126 22.52 5.05 8.58
CA ASP A 126 21.62 3.98 9.00
C ASP A 126 20.40 3.87 8.07
N ASP A 127 20.64 3.51 6.80
CA ASP A 127 19.71 2.92 5.82
C ASP A 127 18.20 3.33 5.83
N SER A 128 17.88 4.58 6.14
CA SER A 128 16.50 5.09 6.17
C SER A 128 16.01 5.63 4.81
N GLY A 129 16.84 5.51 3.77
CA GLY A 129 16.69 6.29 2.53
C GLY A 129 15.44 6.00 1.69
N ARG A 130 14.87 4.79 1.74
CA ARG A 130 13.67 4.43 0.94
C ARG A 130 12.66 3.68 1.78
N CYS A 131 11.49 4.29 1.98
CA CYS A 131 10.39 3.69 2.70
C CYS A 131 9.09 3.97 1.94
N TRP A 132 8.80 3.15 0.94
CA TRP A 132 7.49 3.22 0.30
C TRP A 132 6.43 2.75 1.30
N ARG A 133 5.52 3.64 1.68
CA ARG A 133 4.39 3.34 2.56
C ARG A 133 3.19 4.14 2.12
N LEU A 134 2.04 3.49 1.95
CA LEU A 134 0.77 4.19 1.86
C LEU A 134 0.53 4.97 3.15
N ALA A 135 -0.04 6.17 3.04
CA ALA A 135 -0.30 6.98 4.21
C ALA A 135 -1.48 7.94 4.00
N TRP A 136 -2.20 8.22 5.07
CA TRP A 136 -3.05 9.39 5.16
C TRP A 136 -2.23 10.61 5.59
N ILE A 137 -2.40 11.73 4.91
CA ILE A 137 -1.67 12.98 5.18
C ILE A 137 -2.67 14.10 5.41
N ARG A 138 -2.53 14.83 6.51
CA ARG A 138 -3.47 15.87 6.91
C ARG A 138 -3.06 17.22 6.34
N VAL A 139 -3.89 17.77 5.45
CA VAL A 139 -3.63 19.02 4.71
C VAL A 139 -4.93 19.79 4.57
N ASP A 140 -4.91 21.08 4.87
CA ASP A 140 -6.06 21.97 4.88
C ASP A 140 -7.22 21.43 5.74
N GLY A 141 -6.89 20.90 6.91
CA GLY A 141 -7.84 20.30 7.86
C GLY A 141 -8.46 18.98 7.43
N ARG A 142 -8.04 18.38 6.30
CA ARG A 142 -8.60 17.14 5.74
C ARG A 142 -7.54 16.05 5.59
N TRP A 143 -7.96 14.79 5.69
CA TRP A 143 -7.09 13.68 5.32
C TRP A 143 -7.02 13.56 3.81
N ARG A 144 -5.81 13.38 3.30
CA ARG A 144 -5.51 13.17 1.89
C ARG A 144 -4.83 11.82 1.73
N SER A 145 -5.24 11.09 0.71
CA SER A 145 -4.55 9.89 0.28
C SER A 145 -3.15 10.23 -0.20
N GLY A 146 -2.16 9.46 0.22
CA GLY A 146 -0.78 9.70 -0.14
C GLY A 146 0.13 8.50 0.03
N VAL A 147 1.39 8.74 -0.28
CA VAL A 147 2.48 7.79 -0.18
C VAL A 147 3.70 8.48 0.40
N VAL A 148 4.28 7.87 1.42
CA VAL A 148 5.63 8.18 1.90
C VAL A 148 6.60 7.38 1.05
N THR A 149 7.68 8.01 0.60
CA THR A 149 8.67 7.39 -0.29
C THR A 149 10.06 7.32 0.33
N GLU A 150 10.36 8.27 1.22
CA GLU A 150 11.62 8.36 1.93
C GLU A 150 11.37 8.84 3.35
N ARG A 151 12.27 8.48 4.27
CA ARG A 151 12.25 8.92 5.66
C ARG A 151 13.67 9.29 6.06
N ARG A 152 13.83 10.37 6.81
CA ARG A 152 15.16 10.83 7.24
C ARG A 152 15.08 11.44 8.62
N ARG A 153 16.22 11.44 9.30
CA ARG A 153 16.40 12.17 10.54
C ARG A 153 17.50 13.23 10.34
N PRO A 154 17.15 14.53 10.29
CA PRO A 154 18.14 15.57 9.97
C PRO A 154 19.28 15.67 11.01
N ALA A 155 18.98 15.41 12.29
CA ALA A 155 19.94 15.31 13.38
C ALA A 155 19.40 14.40 14.51
N PRO A 156 20.24 13.86 15.41
CA PRO A 156 19.84 12.91 16.46
C PRO A 156 18.81 13.43 17.48
N ASP A 157 18.63 14.74 17.60
CA ASP A 157 17.69 15.42 18.49
C ASP A 157 16.47 15.98 17.75
N LEU A 158 16.52 16.03 16.42
CA LEU A 158 15.43 16.50 15.58
C LEU A 158 14.40 15.39 15.31
N PRO A 159 13.14 15.79 15.03
CA PRO A 159 12.10 14.84 14.67
C PRO A 159 12.42 14.15 13.33
N TRP A 160 11.83 12.97 13.14
CA TRP A 160 11.84 12.33 11.84
C TRP A 160 11.05 13.16 10.82
N ILE A 161 11.53 13.17 9.59
CA ILE A 161 10.86 13.77 8.45
C ILE A 161 10.63 12.71 7.38
N VAL A 162 9.61 12.89 6.56
CA VAL A 162 9.27 11.98 5.47
C VAL A 162 9.04 12.74 4.19
N HIS A 163 9.52 12.19 3.08
CA HIS A 163 9.16 12.69 1.76
C HIS A 163 7.83 12.07 1.36
N ALA A 164 6.80 12.91 1.40
CA ALA A 164 5.43 12.49 1.24
C ALA A 164 4.81 13.11 -0.01
N ARG A 165 3.91 12.34 -0.61
CA ARG A 165 3.31 12.60 -1.90
C ARG A 165 1.80 12.41 -1.75
N TRP A 166 1.00 13.46 -1.89
CA TRP A 166 -0.47 13.39 -1.71
C TRP A 166 -1.28 14.22 -2.71
N GLY A 167 -2.59 13.95 -2.71
CA GLY A 167 -3.58 14.72 -3.46
C GLY A 167 -3.56 14.49 -4.97
N GLU A 168 -4.62 14.95 -5.63
CA GLU A 168 -4.85 14.74 -7.07
C GLU A 168 -3.76 15.39 -7.94
N ASP A 169 -3.23 16.53 -7.49
CA ASP A 169 -2.19 17.31 -8.16
C ASP A 169 -0.78 16.73 -7.97
N ARG A 170 -0.66 15.60 -7.29
CA ARG A 170 0.62 14.94 -6.98
C ARG A 170 1.59 15.85 -6.22
N GLN A 171 1.07 16.64 -5.28
CA GLN A 171 1.89 17.46 -4.40
C GLN A 171 2.93 16.57 -3.70
N ALA A 172 4.14 17.10 -3.52
CA ALA A 172 5.24 16.41 -2.90
C ALA A 172 6.01 17.38 -2.01
N ALA A 173 6.26 16.99 -0.77
CA ALA A 173 7.10 17.76 0.13
C ALA A 173 7.73 16.86 1.20
N TRP A 174 8.78 17.37 1.82
CA TRP A 174 9.23 16.86 3.12
C TRP A 174 8.30 17.38 4.20
N VAL A 175 7.81 16.50 5.05
CA VAL A 175 6.96 16.86 6.20
C VAL A 175 7.47 16.21 7.47
N VAL A 176 7.16 16.81 8.62
CA VAL A 176 7.44 16.20 9.93
C VAL A 176 6.61 14.92 10.08
N ALA A 177 7.25 13.82 10.48
CA ALA A 177 6.63 12.51 10.66
C ALA A 177 5.85 12.42 11.99
N ASP A 178 4.87 13.30 12.16
CA ASP A 178 3.97 13.32 13.31
C ASP A 178 2.75 12.41 13.05
N PRO A 179 2.51 11.36 13.86
CA PRO A 179 1.38 10.42 13.69
C PRO A 179 0.00 11.09 13.80
N ALA A 180 -0.10 12.30 14.35
CA ALA A 180 -1.34 13.08 14.33
C ALA A 180 -1.67 13.63 12.93
N THR A 181 -0.67 13.76 12.04
CA THR A 181 -0.79 14.43 10.73
C THR A 181 -0.33 13.58 9.55
N VAL A 182 0.49 12.55 9.79
CA VAL A 182 0.93 11.57 8.81
C VAL A 182 0.71 10.18 9.40
N ARG A 183 -0.22 9.42 8.85
CA ARG A 183 -0.59 8.08 9.33
C ARG A 183 -0.28 7.03 8.27
N PRO A 184 0.86 6.32 8.37
CA PRO A 184 1.14 5.17 7.53
C PRO A 184 0.03 4.12 7.65
N ILE A 185 -0.37 3.53 6.53
CA ILE A 185 -1.25 2.37 6.53
C ILE A 185 -0.41 1.14 6.88
N PRO A 186 -0.84 0.32 7.86
CA PRO A 186 -0.17 -0.94 8.17
C PRO A 186 -0.08 -1.83 6.94
N ASP A 187 1.07 -2.49 6.79
CA ASP A 187 1.29 -3.49 5.78
C ASP A 187 0.94 -4.84 6.41
N GLU A 188 -0.34 -5.22 6.41
CA GLU A 188 -0.83 -6.44 7.09
C GLU A 188 -0.10 -7.71 6.61
N ALA A 189 0.50 -7.68 5.42
CA ALA A 189 1.31 -8.77 4.87
C ALA A 189 2.70 -8.92 5.51
N ARG A 190 3.20 -7.91 6.24
CA ARG A 190 4.57 -7.91 6.81
C ARG A 190 4.61 -8.28 8.30
N ASP A 191 3.51 -8.09 9.02
CA ASP A 191 3.40 -8.44 10.44
C ASP A 191 2.95 -9.89 10.69
N ALA A 192 2.57 -10.63 9.65
CA ALA A 192 2.55 -12.09 9.71
C ALA A 192 3.98 -12.64 9.63
N SER A 193 4.79 -12.37 10.67
CA SER A 193 5.83 -13.35 11.02
C SER A 193 5.12 -14.69 11.19
N PRO A 194 5.59 -15.79 10.59
CA PRO A 194 5.01 -17.09 10.88
C PRO A 194 5.13 -17.26 12.38
N GLY A 195 4.00 -17.12 13.08
CA GLY A 195 3.90 -17.41 14.49
C GLY A 195 4.49 -18.80 14.63
N GLU A 196 5.60 -18.87 15.35
CA GLU A 196 6.12 -20.08 15.92
C GLU A 196 4.90 -20.81 16.47
N ALA A 197 4.49 -21.87 15.75
CA ALA A 197 3.40 -22.70 16.18
C ALA A 197 3.90 -23.33 17.47
N VAL A 198 3.56 -22.69 18.59
CA VAL A 198 3.62 -23.32 19.89
C VAL A 198 2.63 -24.46 19.77
N VAL A 199 3.15 -25.63 19.41
CA VAL A 199 2.46 -26.90 19.52
C VAL A 199 2.03 -26.97 20.98
N PRO A 200 0.72 -26.93 21.29
CA PRO A 200 0.31 -27.15 22.66
C PRO A 200 0.72 -28.57 23.01
N GLU A 201 1.65 -28.68 23.96
CA GLU A 201 2.03 -29.93 24.61
C GLU A 201 0.73 -30.63 25.06
N PRO A 202 0.48 -31.89 24.63
CA PRO A 202 -0.74 -32.58 25.01
C PRO A 202 -0.75 -32.75 26.52
N ALA A 203 -1.75 -32.14 27.16
CA ALA A 203 -1.98 -32.22 28.59
C ALA A 203 -1.98 -33.68 29.04
N ALA A 204 -1.03 -34.01 29.93
CA ALA A 204 -0.98 -35.30 30.60
C ALA A 204 -2.33 -35.56 31.29
N GLN A 205 -3.01 -36.63 30.87
CA GLN A 205 -4.24 -37.07 31.50
C GLN A 205 -3.94 -37.51 32.95
N PRO A 206 -4.68 -37.04 33.97
CA PRO A 206 -4.57 -37.58 35.31
C PRO A 206 -5.09 -39.02 35.30
N SER A 207 -4.20 -39.95 35.63
CA SER A 207 -4.49 -41.37 35.79
C SER A 207 -5.49 -41.55 36.94
N SER A 208 -6.76 -41.80 36.61
CA SER A 208 -7.77 -42.23 37.55
C SER A 208 -7.51 -43.68 37.94
N ALA A 209 -6.68 -43.90 38.96
CA ALA A 209 -6.66 -45.17 39.68
C ALA A 209 -7.90 -45.20 40.57
N GLY A 210 -8.92 -45.90 40.08
CA GLY A 210 -10.09 -46.26 40.86
C GLY A 210 -9.70 -47.12 42.05
N ALA A 211 -10.32 -46.79 43.18
CA ALA A 211 -10.56 -47.75 44.24
C ALA A 211 -11.52 -48.83 43.73
N ASP A 212 -11.18 -50.10 43.93
CA ASP A 212 -12.13 -51.04 44.56
C ASP A 212 -11.44 -52.33 45.01
N ARG A 213 -11.77 -52.71 46.26
CA ARG A 213 -11.74 -54.03 46.92
C ARG A 213 -10.42 -54.71 47.28
#